data_AF-A0A0D2R7K8-F1
#
_entry.id   AF-A0A0D2R7K8-F1
#
_cell.length_a   1.000
_cell.length_b   1.000
_cell.length_c   1.000
_cell.angle_alpha   90.00
_cell.angle_beta   90.00
_cell.angle_gamma   90.00
#
_symmetry.space_group_name_H-M   'P 1'
#
loop_
_entity.id
_entity.type
_entity.pdbx_description
1 polymer ?
#
loop_
_entity_poly.entity_id
_entity_poly.type
_entity_poly.pdbx_seq_one_letter_code
_entity_poly.pdbx_strand_id
1 'polypeptide(L)'
;MGFIDIVFQWSLEDIFNDNLYKDQVEMIPVSFQSVEQYFGSYLLPLLDKTRAALRSSMEVIARAPYAEVTYLNESKSHGTLLLDVNVDYWRNRFSDREKEPYKTLPGDVFVIANVKPETASDLQRVGRTWIFALVTNIQEDDDEDNSSSTSFKVKALEDFVSKDEAQKSLFVVHLTNLTTNTRIWSALHMERNLKIIKEVLHADSMVAESCSLCSSDIGGNWNEIFLKNLLSKLNESQKKSLVACLNKMLCNHKSHVELIWGPPGTGKTKTV
;
A
#
# COMPACT_ATOMS: atom_id res chain seq x y z
N MET A 1 10.79 10.40 9.69
CA MET A 1 11.42 9.30 8.93
C MET A 1 10.37 8.68 8.04
N GLY A 2 10.62 8.51 6.75
CA GLY A 2 9.65 7.96 5.82
C GLY A 2 9.53 6.43 5.95
N PHE A 3 8.38 5.88 5.57
CA PHE A 3 8.12 4.43 5.58
C PHE A 3 9.22 3.62 4.88
N ILE A 4 9.57 4.04 3.66
CA ILE A 4 10.61 3.39 2.85
C ILE A 4 11.97 3.49 3.52
N ASP A 5 12.28 4.60 4.18
CA ASP A 5 13.56 4.78 4.85
C ASP A 5 13.69 3.80 6.04
N ILE A 6 12.58 3.51 6.75
CA ILE A 6 12.56 2.47 7.81
C ILE A 6 12.78 1.08 7.20
N VAL A 7 12.03 0.74 6.15
CA VAL A 7 12.12 -0.58 5.50
C VAL A 7 13.52 -0.84 4.93
N PHE A 8 14.15 0.19 4.36
CA PHE A 8 15.46 0.06 3.70
C PHE A 8 16.62 0.02 4.69
N GLN A 9 16.38 0.33 5.97
CA GLN A 9 17.37 0.17 7.04
C GLN A 9 17.36 -1.22 7.67
N TRP A 10 16.38 -2.06 7.35
CA TRP A 10 16.38 -3.42 7.87
C TRP A 10 17.54 -4.22 7.31
N SER A 11 18.28 -4.85 8.22
CA SER A 11 19.22 -5.90 7.87
C SER A 11 18.47 -7.18 7.47
N LEU A 12 19.19 -8.15 6.89
CA LEU A 12 18.63 -9.47 6.66
C LEU A 12 18.22 -10.14 7.99
N GLU A 13 19.00 -9.93 9.05
CA GLU A 13 18.65 -10.47 10.37
C GLU A 13 17.32 -9.90 10.86
N ASP A 14 17.07 -8.61 10.68
CA ASP A 14 15.78 -7.99 11.01
C ASP A 14 14.63 -8.60 10.21
N ILE A 15 14.81 -8.76 8.88
CA ILE A 15 13.78 -9.32 8.00
C ILE A 15 13.43 -10.76 8.39
N PHE A 16 14.44 -11.58 8.70
CA PHE A 16 14.25 -12.98 9.09
C PHE A 16 13.93 -13.18 10.58
N ASN A 17 13.94 -12.12 11.40
CA ASN A 17 13.55 -12.18 12.80
C ASN A 17 12.03 -12.06 12.97
N ASP A 18 11.36 -13.18 13.19
CA ASP A 18 9.90 -13.20 13.45
C ASP A 18 9.48 -12.53 14.75
N ASN A 19 10.44 -12.24 15.63
CA ASN A 19 10.19 -11.57 16.90
C ASN A 19 10.57 -10.08 16.88
N LEU A 20 10.98 -9.51 15.72
CA LEU A 20 11.49 -8.13 15.64
C LEU A 20 10.57 -7.11 16.33
N TYR A 21 9.26 -7.26 16.12
CA TYR A 21 8.24 -6.39 16.71
C TYR A 21 7.32 -7.10 17.70
N LYS A 22 7.60 -8.36 18.07
CA LYS A 22 6.64 -9.20 18.82
C LYS A 22 6.23 -8.60 20.16
N ASP A 23 7.17 -8.02 20.89
CA ASP A 23 6.92 -7.42 22.20
C ASP A 23 6.42 -5.96 22.11
N GLN A 24 6.37 -5.40 20.90
CA GLN A 24 5.93 -4.03 20.62
C GLN A 24 4.56 -3.99 19.92
N VAL A 25 4.21 -5.04 19.18
CA VAL A 25 2.90 -5.20 18.54
C VAL A 25 1.90 -5.66 19.59
N GLU A 26 1.15 -4.71 20.12
CA GLU A 26 0.03 -4.97 21.00
C GLU A 26 -1.20 -5.42 20.19
N MET A 27 -2.11 -6.13 20.86
CA MET A 27 -3.43 -6.42 20.30
C MET A 27 -4.15 -5.11 19.99
N ILE A 28 -4.68 -4.97 18.78
CA ILE A 28 -5.46 -3.79 18.40
C ILE A 28 -6.67 -3.70 19.35
N PRO A 29 -6.82 -2.59 20.10
CA PRO A 29 -7.93 -2.41 21.03
C PRO A 29 -9.29 -2.45 20.34
N VAL A 30 -10.31 -2.85 21.10
CA VAL A 30 -11.71 -2.78 20.63
C VAL A 30 -12.21 -1.33 20.58
N SER A 31 -11.66 -0.47 21.45
CA SER A 31 -11.98 0.96 21.51
C SER A 31 -10.72 1.79 21.73
N PHE A 32 -10.76 3.05 21.32
CA PHE A 32 -9.61 3.96 21.34
C PHE A 32 -9.93 5.20 22.15
N GLN A 33 -9.01 5.61 23.03
CA GLN A 33 -9.12 6.80 23.85
C GLN A 33 -8.86 8.09 23.06
N SER A 34 -8.13 7.99 21.95
CA SER A 34 -7.83 9.13 21.09
C SER A 34 -7.59 8.70 19.64
N VAL A 35 -7.61 9.68 18.73
CA VAL A 35 -7.30 9.45 17.30
C VAL A 35 -5.82 9.08 17.12
N GLU A 36 -4.95 9.65 17.95
CA GLU A 36 -3.52 9.36 17.98
C GLU A 36 -3.27 7.91 18.42
N GLN A 37 -3.99 7.43 19.44
CA GLN A 37 -3.93 6.01 19.84
C GLN A 37 -4.41 5.10 18.70
N TYR A 38 -5.51 5.48 18.03
CA TYR A 38 -6.02 4.73 16.88
C TYR A 38 -4.95 4.58 15.79
N PHE A 39 -4.41 5.69 15.27
CA PHE A 39 -3.41 5.61 14.21
C PHE A 39 -2.12 4.92 14.65
N GLY A 40 -1.64 5.21 15.86
CA GLY A 40 -0.44 4.60 16.43
C GLY A 40 -0.53 3.08 16.51
N SER A 41 -1.70 2.53 16.83
CA SER A 41 -1.91 1.08 16.96
C SER A 41 -1.69 0.29 15.66
N TYR A 42 -1.76 0.93 14.49
CA TYR A 42 -1.58 0.27 13.19
C TYR A 42 -0.17 0.43 12.61
N LEU A 43 0.69 1.26 13.21
CA LEU A 43 2.03 1.53 12.67
C LEU A 43 2.92 0.28 12.72
N LEU A 44 3.05 -0.35 13.89
CA LEU A 44 3.88 -1.55 14.08
C LEU A 44 3.30 -2.78 13.35
N PRO A 45 1.98 -3.06 13.38
CA PRO A 45 1.40 -4.11 12.55
C PRO A 45 1.67 -3.94 11.05
N LEU A 46 1.67 -2.70 10.54
CA LEU A 46 2.00 -2.43 9.14
C LEU A 46 3.47 -2.73 8.84
N LEU A 47 4.39 -2.35 9.73
CA LEU A 47 5.81 -2.67 9.60
C LEU A 47 6.05 -4.19 9.66
N ASP A 48 5.49 -4.90 10.64
CA ASP A 48 5.68 -6.34 10.77
C ASP A 48 5.08 -7.12 9.59
N LYS A 49 3.90 -6.72 9.11
CA LYS A 49 3.31 -7.28 7.89
C LYS A 49 4.21 -7.05 6.66
N THR A 50 4.83 -5.88 6.56
CA THR A 50 5.74 -5.55 5.45
C THR A 50 7.03 -6.38 5.53
N ARG A 51 7.61 -6.51 6.73
CA ARG A 51 8.76 -7.36 7.00
C ARG A 51 8.48 -8.82 6.62
N ALA A 52 7.34 -9.37 7.06
CA ALA A 52 6.92 -10.73 6.73
C ALA A 52 6.74 -10.94 5.21
N ALA A 53 6.20 -9.95 4.49
CA ALA A 53 6.08 -10.00 3.04
C ALA A 53 7.45 -10.01 2.33
N LEU A 54 8.39 -9.17 2.77
CA LEU A 54 9.77 -9.16 2.26
C LEU A 54 10.46 -10.49 2.53
N ARG A 55 10.34 -11.02 3.76
CA ARG A 55 10.88 -12.33 4.13
C ARG A 55 10.34 -13.42 3.18
N SER A 56 9.03 -13.49 3.02
CA SER A 56 8.40 -14.49 2.16
C SER A 56 8.88 -14.39 0.71
N SER A 57 9.15 -13.18 0.22
CA SER A 57 9.72 -12.97 -1.11
C SER A 57 11.18 -13.42 -1.20
N MET A 58 12.00 -13.11 -0.19
CA MET A 58 13.40 -13.52 -0.12
C MET A 58 13.57 -15.04 0.00
N GLU A 59 12.63 -15.74 0.63
CA GLU A 59 12.63 -17.22 0.71
C GLU A 59 12.52 -17.89 -0.68
N VAL A 60 11.95 -17.20 -1.67
CA VAL A 60 11.78 -17.68 -3.05
C VAL A 60 12.61 -16.91 -4.08
N ILE A 61 13.64 -16.19 -3.63
CA ILE A 61 14.39 -15.22 -4.45
C ILE A 61 15.01 -15.82 -5.73
N ALA A 62 15.44 -17.09 -5.73
CA ALA A 62 15.97 -17.77 -6.93
C ALA A 62 15.00 -17.76 -8.13
N ARG A 63 13.69 -17.79 -7.83
CA ARG A 63 12.61 -17.87 -8.81
C ARG A 63 11.99 -16.51 -9.10
N ALA A 64 12.40 -15.46 -8.38
CA ALA A 64 11.87 -14.13 -8.59
C ALA A 64 12.24 -13.59 -9.99
N PRO A 65 11.42 -12.68 -10.56
CA PRO A 65 11.80 -11.95 -11.76
C PRO A 65 13.11 -11.22 -11.56
N TYR A 66 14.02 -11.35 -12.53
CA TYR A 66 15.34 -10.72 -12.45
C TYR A 66 15.88 -10.33 -13.82
N ALA A 67 16.82 -9.39 -13.84
CA ALA A 67 17.51 -8.96 -15.04
C ALA A 67 18.96 -8.54 -14.72
N GLU A 68 19.83 -8.54 -15.73
CA GLU A 68 21.18 -8.02 -15.62
C GLU A 68 21.14 -6.52 -15.91
N VAL A 69 21.84 -5.73 -15.08
CA VAL A 69 21.91 -4.29 -15.22
C VAL A 69 22.89 -3.94 -16.32
N THR A 70 22.43 -3.21 -17.33
CA THR A 70 23.23 -2.75 -18.46
C THR A 70 23.71 -1.31 -18.27
N TYR A 71 22.99 -0.54 -17.46
CA TYR A 71 23.34 0.85 -17.13
C TYR A 71 22.89 1.18 -15.71
N LEU A 72 23.78 1.82 -14.95
CA LEU A 72 23.49 2.34 -13.61
C LEU A 72 24.20 3.67 -13.46
N ASN A 73 23.46 4.73 -13.20
CA ASN A 73 24.06 6.04 -12.95
C ASN A 73 23.29 6.82 -11.90
N GLU A 74 24.01 7.59 -11.10
CA GLU A 74 23.40 8.49 -10.14
C GLU A 74 22.77 9.69 -10.87
N SER A 75 21.48 9.90 -10.61
CA SER A 75 20.75 11.09 -11.01
C SER A 75 20.81 12.10 -9.86
N LYS A 76 21.11 13.37 -10.19
CA LYS A 76 21.31 14.42 -9.17
C LYS A 76 20.07 14.55 -8.27
N SER A 77 20.24 14.37 -6.98
CA SER A 77 19.19 14.60 -6.00
C SER A 77 19.75 15.10 -4.66
N HIS A 78 19.05 16.06 -4.05
CA HIS A 78 19.41 16.65 -2.77
C HIS A 78 19.07 15.69 -1.62
N GLY A 79 20.04 14.88 -1.20
CA GLY A 79 19.98 14.10 0.05
C GLY A 79 19.31 12.73 -0.04
N THR A 80 18.97 12.24 -1.22
CA THR A 80 18.47 10.87 -1.44
C THR A 80 19.10 10.30 -2.71
N LEU A 81 19.62 9.08 -2.67
CA LEU A 81 20.22 8.48 -3.86
C LEU A 81 19.11 8.06 -4.84
N LEU A 82 19.08 8.72 -5.99
CA LEU A 82 18.22 8.35 -7.11
C LEU A 82 19.09 7.83 -8.24
N LEU A 83 18.83 6.61 -8.69
CA LEU A 83 19.60 5.94 -9.72
C LEU A 83 18.74 5.76 -10.97
N ASP A 84 19.29 6.11 -12.13
CA ASP A 84 18.76 5.69 -13.43
C ASP A 84 19.30 4.29 -13.72
N VAL A 85 18.40 3.34 -13.98
CA VAL A 85 18.72 1.92 -14.18
C VAL A 85 18.18 1.46 -15.51
N ASN A 86 19.05 0.89 -16.35
CA ASN A 86 18.63 0.08 -17.49
C ASN A 86 19.04 -1.37 -17.27
N VAL A 87 18.20 -2.27 -17.73
CA VAL A 87 18.42 -3.72 -17.66
C VAL A 87 18.35 -4.34 -19.04
N ASP A 88 18.82 -5.57 -19.17
CA ASP A 88 18.77 -6.31 -20.44
C ASP A 88 17.33 -6.78 -20.76
N TYR A 89 16.92 -7.92 -20.22
CA TYR A 89 15.59 -8.46 -20.35
C TYR A 89 15.24 -9.23 -19.09
N TRP A 90 13.97 -9.14 -18.71
CA TRP A 90 13.45 -9.82 -17.54
C TRP A 90 13.36 -11.33 -17.77
N ARG A 91 14.04 -12.07 -16.89
CA ARG A 91 13.99 -13.52 -16.74
C ARG A 91 13.01 -13.88 -15.61
N ASN A 92 12.54 -15.13 -15.59
CA ASN A 92 11.55 -15.62 -14.60
C ASN A 92 10.29 -14.74 -14.48
N ARG A 93 9.81 -14.18 -15.61
CA ARG A 93 8.62 -13.31 -15.60
C ARG A 93 7.31 -14.03 -15.28
N PHE A 94 7.27 -15.35 -15.42
CA PHE A 94 6.06 -16.13 -15.21
C PHE A 94 6.14 -16.82 -13.85
N SER A 95 5.14 -16.60 -13.01
CA SER A 95 4.96 -17.35 -11.78
C SER A 95 3.80 -18.34 -11.97
N ASP A 96 3.86 -19.51 -11.33
CA ASP A 96 2.79 -20.52 -11.40
C ASP A 96 1.43 -20.00 -10.88
N ARG A 97 1.43 -18.85 -10.18
CA ARG A 97 0.25 -18.25 -9.55
C ARG A 97 -0.34 -17.10 -10.34
N GLU A 98 0.44 -16.43 -11.18
CA GLU A 98 0.00 -15.24 -11.92
C GLU A 98 -0.29 -15.57 -13.38
N LYS A 99 -1.43 -15.08 -13.86
CA LYS A 99 -1.83 -15.28 -15.26
C LYS A 99 -1.07 -14.38 -16.23
N GLU A 100 -0.51 -13.29 -15.72
CA GLU A 100 0.20 -12.28 -16.52
C GLU A 100 1.69 -12.29 -16.17
N PRO A 101 2.58 -12.05 -17.15
CA PRO A 101 4.00 -11.91 -16.87
C PRO A 101 4.26 -10.69 -16.00
N TYR A 102 5.30 -10.78 -15.17
CA TYR A 102 5.80 -9.66 -14.39
C TYR A 102 6.05 -8.43 -15.26
N LYS A 103 5.59 -7.28 -14.76
CA LYS A 103 5.84 -5.95 -15.27
C LYS A 103 6.38 -5.09 -14.14
N THR A 104 7.44 -4.34 -14.41
CA THR A 104 7.96 -3.32 -13.50
C THR A 104 6.87 -2.27 -13.27
N LEU A 105 6.62 -1.93 -12.00
CA LEU A 105 5.63 -0.94 -11.57
C LEU A 105 6.27 0.04 -10.58
N PRO A 106 5.79 1.30 -10.52
CA PRO A 106 6.14 2.18 -9.42
C PRO A 106 5.78 1.53 -8.08
N GLY A 107 6.69 1.64 -7.12
CA GLY A 107 6.60 1.02 -5.81
C GLY A 107 7.18 -0.39 -5.72
N ASP A 108 7.66 -0.99 -6.81
CA ASP A 108 8.40 -2.25 -6.76
C ASP A 108 9.70 -2.08 -5.98
N VAL A 109 10.02 -3.06 -5.14
CA VAL A 109 11.27 -3.16 -4.41
C VAL A 109 12.14 -4.21 -5.07
N PHE A 110 13.35 -3.80 -5.42
CA PHE A 110 14.41 -4.64 -5.92
C PHE A 110 15.50 -4.85 -4.88
N VAL A 111 16.15 -6.01 -4.99
CA VAL A 111 17.53 -6.18 -4.57
C VAL A 111 18.41 -5.92 -5.79
N ILE A 112 19.31 -4.93 -5.71
CA ILE A 112 20.42 -4.80 -6.65
C ILE A 112 21.62 -5.49 -6.02
N ALA A 113 22.20 -6.49 -6.69
CA ALA A 113 23.31 -7.28 -6.15
C ALA A 113 24.40 -7.50 -7.21
N ASN A 114 25.65 -7.64 -6.74
CA ASN A 114 26.79 -7.89 -7.63
C ASN A 114 26.88 -9.34 -8.16
N VAL A 115 25.99 -10.22 -7.67
CA VAL A 115 25.73 -11.56 -8.23
C VAL A 115 24.28 -11.90 -7.97
N LYS A 116 23.63 -12.55 -8.95
CA LYS A 116 22.27 -13.07 -8.81
C LYS A 116 22.18 -14.03 -7.59
N PRO A 117 21.41 -13.70 -6.55
CA PRO A 117 21.19 -14.60 -5.42
C PRO A 117 20.32 -15.79 -5.83
N GLU A 118 20.71 -16.99 -5.42
CA GLU A 118 19.88 -18.20 -5.48
C GLU A 118 19.20 -18.48 -4.12
N THR A 119 19.74 -17.91 -3.03
CA THR A 119 19.14 -17.95 -1.70
C THR A 119 19.32 -16.62 -1.01
N ALA A 120 18.46 -16.31 -0.03
CA ALA A 120 18.64 -15.12 0.81
C ALA A 120 20.00 -15.10 1.52
N SER A 121 20.51 -16.26 1.94
CA SER A 121 21.83 -16.39 2.57
C SER A 121 23.00 -16.05 1.63
N ASP A 122 22.80 -16.09 0.30
CA ASP A 122 23.82 -15.66 -0.64
C ASP A 122 24.16 -14.18 -0.45
N LEU A 123 23.19 -13.36 -0.04
CA LEU A 123 23.37 -11.92 0.19
C LEU A 123 24.31 -11.61 1.39
N GLN A 124 24.55 -12.56 2.29
CA GLN A 124 25.45 -12.41 3.44
C GLN A 124 26.86 -12.96 3.20
N ARG A 125 27.12 -13.58 2.04
CA ARG A 125 28.42 -14.20 1.78
C ARG A 125 29.51 -13.14 1.56
N VAL A 126 30.73 -13.46 1.99
CA VAL A 126 31.90 -12.58 1.82
C VAL A 126 32.08 -12.23 0.33
N GLY A 127 32.27 -10.93 0.05
CA GLY A 127 32.44 -10.42 -1.31
C GLY A 127 31.14 -10.19 -2.10
N ARG A 128 29.98 -10.44 -1.48
CA ARG A 128 28.67 -10.06 -2.01
C ARG A 128 28.29 -8.68 -1.51
N THR A 129 27.85 -7.84 -2.42
CA THR A 129 27.32 -6.51 -2.14
C THR A 129 25.90 -6.46 -2.68
N TRP A 130 24.99 -5.86 -1.92
CA TRP A 130 23.61 -5.66 -2.35
C TRP A 130 22.98 -4.46 -1.66
N ILE A 131 21.95 -3.87 -2.27
CA ILE A 131 21.10 -2.82 -1.69
C ILE A 131 19.63 -3.04 -2.03
N PHE A 132 18.75 -2.43 -1.23
CA PHE A 132 17.37 -2.21 -1.62
C PHE A 132 17.23 -1.00 -2.54
N ALA A 133 16.35 -1.14 -3.54
CA ALA A 133 16.02 -0.09 -4.48
C ALA A 133 14.51 -0.06 -4.71
N LEU A 134 13.89 1.11 -4.60
CA LEU A 134 12.45 1.30 -4.82
C LEU A 134 12.22 1.95 -6.18
N VAL A 135 11.47 1.33 -7.07
CA VAL A 135 11.04 1.95 -8.33
C VAL A 135 10.16 3.15 -8.04
N THR A 136 10.58 4.32 -8.53
CA THR A 136 9.87 5.59 -8.35
C THR A 136 9.17 6.03 -9.63
N ASN A 137 9.81 5.80 -10.77
CA ASN A 137 9.29 6.14 -12.07
C ASN A 137 9.77 5.13 -13.11
N ILE A 138 8.97 4.93 -14.13
CA ILE A 138 9.29 4.10 -15.29
C ILE A 138 9.47 5.07 -16.46
N GLN A 139 10.53 4.89 -17.24
CA GLN A 139 10.64 5.64 -18.49
C GLN A 139 9.70 4.97 -19.48
N GLU A 140 8.79 5.73 -20.07
CA GLU A 140 7.91 5.23 -21.12
C GLU A 140 8.80 4.79 -22.29
N ASP A 141 8.88 3.47 -22.50
CA ASP A 141 9.38 2.90 -23.73
C ASP A 141 8.21 3.02 -24.73
N ASP A 142 8.44 3.58 -25.93
CA ASP A 142 7.42 3.78 -26.99
C ASP A 142 6.85 2.44 -27.56
N ASP A 143 7.28 1.31 -27.00
CA ASP A 143 6.89 -0.03 -27.45
C ASP A 143 5.56 -0.45 -26.80
N GLU A 144 4.51 -0.46 -27.62
CA GLU A 144 3.15 -0.97 -27.36
C GLU A 144 3.07 -2.46 -26.96
N ASP A 145 4.21 -3.13 -26.80
CA ASP A 145 4.28 -4.56 -26.55
C ASP A 145 4.21 -4.86 -25.05
N ASN A 146 3.65 -6.01 -24.69
CA ASN A 146 3.44 -6.45 -23.29
C ASN A 146 4.75 -6.70 -22.50
N SER A 147 5.89 -6.21 -22.97
CA SER A 147 7.19 -6.28 -22.31
C SER A 147 7.25 -5.35 -21.09
N SER A 148 7.71 -5.91 -19.97
CA SER A 148 8.11 -5.12 -18.81
C SER A 148 9.20 -4.12 -19.18
N SER A 149 9.01 -2.84 -18.83
CA SER A 149 9.97 -1.77 -19.11
C SER A 149 11.37 -2.12 -18.60
N THR A 150 12.36 -1.78 -19.43
CA THR A 150 13.77 -2.05 -19.16
C THR A 150 14.51 -0.83 -18.65
N SER A 151 13.90 0.35 -18.70
CA SER A 151 14.43 1.61 -18.18
C SER A 151 13.55 2.18 -17.07
N PHE A 152 14.13 2.42 -15.89
CA PHE A 152 13.39 2.94 -14.74
C PHE A 152 14.30 3.68 -13.75
N LYS A 153 13.67 4.47 -12.88
CA LYS A 153 14.34 5.21 -11.81
C LYS A 153 14.09 4.57 -10.48
N VAL A 154 15.15 4.36 -9.70
CA VAL A 154 15.03 3.82 -8.34
C VAL A 154 15.54 4.79 -7.28
N LYS A 155 14.91 4.75 -6.10
CA LYS A 155 15.40 5.37 -4.86
C LYS A 155 16.11 4.31 -4.02
N ALA A 156 17.30 4.63 -3.49
CA ALA A 156 18.05 3.80 -2.55
C ALA A 156 18.54 4.62 -1.34
N LEU A 157 18.92 3.94 -0.25
CA LEU A 157 19.38 4.57 1.00
C LEU A 157 20.89 4.85 1.01
N GLU A 158 21.68 3.96 0.41
CA GLU A 158 23.14 4.01 0.40
C GLU A 158 23.68 3.93 -1.02
N ASP A 159 24.85 4.56 -1.21
CA ASP A 159 25.57 4.48 -2.48
C ASP A 159 26.12 3.06 -2.68
N PHE A 160 25.58 2.40 -3.69
CA PHE A 160 26.01 1.08 -4.12
C PHE A 160 27.22 1.15 -5.04
N VAL A 161 27.49 2.31 -5.66
CA VAL A 161 28.51 2.46 -6.69
C VAL A 161 29.83 2.88 -6.06
N SER A 162 30.54 1.91 -5.50
CA SER A 162 31.98 2.08 -5.35
C SER A 162 32.62 2.10 -6.75
N LYS A 163 33.48 3.10 -7.04
CA LYS A 163 34.11 3.29 -8.37
C LYS A 163 34.92 2.08 -8.88
N ASP A 164 35.25 1.13 -8.00
CA ASP A 164 35.99 -0.10 -8.32
C ASP A 164 35.09 -1.28 -8.74
N GLU A 165 33.76 -1.20 -8.58
CA GLU A 165 32.83 -2.29 -8.96
C GLU A 165 32.30 -2.21 -10.39
N ALA A 166 32.71 -1.20 -11.17
CA ALA A 166 32.31 -0.99 -12.56
C ALA A 166 32.67 -2.15 -13.53
N GLN A 167 33.40 -3.17 -13.08
CA GLN A 167 33.75 -4.37 -13.84
C GLN A 167 32.93 -5.63 -13.51
N LYS A 168 32.02 -5.59 -12.53
CA LYS A 168 31.18 -6.75 -12.18
C LYS A 168 29.76 -6.58 -12.72
N SER A 169 29.21 -7.62 -13.33
CA SER A 169 27.80 -7.69 -13.70
C SER A 169 26.91 -7.50 -12.46
N LEU A 170 26.04 -6.50 -12.49
CA LEU A 170 25.03 -6.28 -11.47
C LEU A 170 23.70 -6.91 -11.90
N PHE A 171 22.90 -7.32 -10.93
CA PHE A 171 21.60 -7.93 -11.15
C PHE A 171 20.54 -7.21 -10.33
N VAL A 172 19.37 -6.98 -10.93
CA VAL A 172 18.15 -6.58 -10.22
C VAL A 172 17.27 -7.82 -10.01
N VAL A 173 16.74 -7.99 -8.81
CA VAL A 173 15.80 -9.06 -8.46
C VAL A 173 14.58 -8.47 -7.79
N HIS A 174 13.39 -8.75 -8.32
CA HIS A 174 12.11 -8.31 -7.77
C HIS A 174 11.80 -8.99 -6.43
N LEU A 175 11.39 -8.20 -5.44
CA LEU A 175 10.87 -8.71 -4.19
C LEU A 175 9.35 -8.55 -4.08
N THR A 176 8.87 -7.30 -3.99
CA THR A 176 7.47 -6.99 -3.72
C THR A 176 7.15 -5.56 -4.11
N ASN A 177 5.87 -5.24 -4.28
CA ASN A 177 5.41 -3.86 -4.43
C ASN A 177 4.96 -3.27 -3.08
N LEU A 178 5.49 -2.10 -2.71
CA LEU A 178 5.18 -1.39 -1.47
C LEU A 178 4.18 -0.24 -1.62
N THR A 179 3.53 -0.09 -2.78
CA THR A 179 2.55 0.99 -3.01
C THR A 179 1.44 0.98 -1.98
N THR A 180 0.84 -0.18 -1.73
CA THR A 180 -0.25 -0.32 -0.75
C THR A 180 0.22 0.06 0.65
N ASN A 181 1.37 -0.46 1.09
CA ASN A 181 1.89 -0.19 2.42
C ASN A 181 2.26 1.30 2.59
N THR A 182 2.87 1.91 1.58
CA THR A 182 3.19 3.35 1.55
C THR A 182 1.92 4.21 1.63
N ARG A 183 0.85 3.83 0.90
CA ARG A 183 -0.44 4.52 0.96
C ARG A 183 -1.08 4.41 2.34
N ILE A 184 -1.06 3.23 2.97
CA ILE A 184 -1.57 3.03 4.33
C ILE A 184 -0.75 3.87 5.32
N TRP A 185 0.58 3.80 5.26
CA TRP A 185 1.45 4.60 6.12
C TRP A 185 1.15 6.09 6.00
N SER A 186 0.97 6.57 4.77
CA SER A 186 0.61 7.97 4.52
C SER A 186 -0.74 8.33 5.13
N ALA A 187 -1.75 7.46 5.00
CA ALA A 187 -3.07 7.63 5.60
C ALA A 187 -3.03 7.65 7.13
N LEU A 188 -2.17 6.83 7.76
CA LEU A 188 -1.98 6.81 9.22
C LEU A 188 -1.32 8.09 9.76
N HIS A 189 -0.61 8.84 8.91
CA HIS A 189 0.04 10.11 9.27
C HIS A 189 -0.68 11.34 8.69
N MET A 190 -1.91 11.19 8.18
CA MET A 190 -2.67 12.31 7.61
C MET A 190 -3.17 13.28 8.68
N GLU A 191 -2.75 14.53 8.61
CA GLU A 191 -3.28 15.65 9.42
C GLU A 191 -4.55 16.29 8.82
N ARG A 192 -5.40 15.48 8.16
CA ARG A 192 -6.60 15.98 7.45
C ARG A 192 -7.83 16.05 8.35
N ASN A 193 -8.98 16.40 7.78
CA ASN A 193 -10.27 16.45 8.47
C ASN A 193 -10.62 15.10 9.14
N LEU A 194 -10.47 15.05 10.47
CA LEU A 194 -10.71 13.86 11.30
C LEU A 194 -12.17 13.68 11.71
N LYS A 195 -13.12 14.49 11.22
CA LYS A 195 -14.51 14.45 11.71
C LYS A 195 -15.16 13.07 11.57
N ILE A 196 -14.93 12.38 10.46
CA ILE A 196 -15.44 11.01 10.23
C ILE A 196 -14.76 10.03 11.18
N ILE A 197 -13.45 10.13 11.37
CA ILE A 197 -12.69 9.23 12.25
C ILE A 197 -13.16 9.41 13.69
N LYS A 198 -13.33 10.65 14.15
CA LYS A 198 -13.90 10.94 15.47
C LYS A 198 -15.29 10.33 15.62
N GLU A 199 -16.15 10.46 14.61
CA GLU A 199 -17.49 9.84 14.62
C GLU A 199 -17.40 8.30 14.75
N VAL A 200 -16.51 7.65 14.01
CA VAL A 200 -16.30 6.19 14.09
C VAL A 200 -15.77 5.77 15.46
N LEU A 201 -14.79 6.50 16.01
CA LEU A 201 -14.18 6.15 17.31
C LEU A 201 -15.12 6.38 18.49
N HIS A 202 -16.07 7.33 18.40
CA HIS A 202 -17.03 7.63 19.46
C HIS A 202 -18.34 6.83 19.36
N ALA A 203 -18.47 5.94 18.37
CA ALA A 203 -19.72 5.25 18.05
C ALA A 203 -20.27 4.37 19.21
N ASP A 204 -19.42 3.94 20.15
CA ASP A 204 -19.86 3.17 21.33
C ASP A 204 -20.53 4.03 22.43
N SER A 205 -20.42 5.37 22.38
CA SER A 205 -20.84 6.22 23.49
C SER A 205 -22.26 6.77 23.39
N MET A 206 -22.89 6.74 22.21
CA MET A 206 -24.20 7.37 21.97
C MET A 206 -25.02 6.51 21.01
N VAL A 207 -26.17 6.00 21.47
CA VAL A 207 -27.26 5.60 20.59
C VAL A 207 -27.42 6.71 19.56
N ALA A 208 -27.35 6.39 18.27
CA ALA A 208 -27.32 7.37 17.19
C ALA A 208 -28.52 8.34 17.28
N GLU A 209 -28.35 9.43 18.03
CA GLU A 209 -29.40 10.42 18.19
C GLU A 209 -29.57 11.11 16.84
N SER A 210 -30.79 11.08 16.31
CA SER A 210 -31.20 11.96 15.22
C SER A 210 -30.80 13.39 15.57
N CYS A 211 -30.26 14.15 14.62
CA CYS A 211 -29.91 15.54 14.86
C CYS A 211 -31.18 16.30 15.32
N SER A 212 -31.19 16.78 16.57
CA SER A 212 -32.31 17.51 17.16
C SER A 212 -32.59 18.86 16.47
N LEU A 213 -31.62 19.35 15.69
CA LEU A 213 -31.68 20.60 14.92
C LEU A 213 -32.16 20.40 13.48
N CYS A 214 -32.27 19.15 13.01
CA CYS A 214 -32.80 18.84 11.69
C CYS A 214 -34.27 18.46 11.81
N SER A 215 -35.15 19.15 11.08
CA SER A 215 -36.51 18.67 10.86
C SER A 215 -36.46 17.39 10.01
N SER A 216 -37.28 16.40 10.36
CA SER A 216 -37.33 15.06 9.72
C SER A 216 -37.85 15.08 8.27
N ASP A 217 -37.92 16.23 7.62
CA ASP A 217 -38.72 16.44 6.42
C ASP A 217 -37.85 16.33 5.15
N ILE A 218 -37.77 15.10 4.63
CA ILE A 218 -37.08 14.76 3.37
C ILE A 218 -37.71 15.48 2.17
N GLY A 219 -38.98 15.89 2.30
CA GLY A 219 -39.76 16.50 1.23
C GLY A 219 -39.32 17.91 0.84
N GLY A 220 -38.51 18.61 1.65
CA GLY A 220 -38.18 20.01 1.41
C GLY A 220 -37.06 20.27 0.40
N ASN A 221 -36.13 19.32 0.21
CA ASN A 221 -34.85 19.61 -0.46
C ASN A 221 -34.48 18.70 -1.64
N TRP A 222 -35.11 17.52 -1.77
CA TRP A 222 -34.87 16.60 -2.88
C TRP A 222 -36.04 16.61 -3.85
N ASN A 223 -35.75 16.52 -5.15
CA ASN A 223 -36.79 16.39 -6.16
C ASN A 223 -37.60 15.11 -5.89
N GLU A 224 -38.85 15.27 -5.47
CA GLU A 224 -39.75 14.18 -5.07
C GLU A 224 -39.90 13.11 -6.18
N ILE A 225 -39.85 13.54 -7.44
CA ILE A 225 -39.89 12.66 -8.62
C ILE A 225 -38.62 11.81 -8.70
N PHE A 226 -37.45 12.39 -8.43
CA PHE A 226 -36.17 11.67 -8.43
C PHE A 226 -36.14 10.61 -7.32
N LEU A 227 -36.53 10.98 -6.09
CA LEU A 227 -36.59 10.04 -4.97
C LEU A 227 -37.59 8.91 -5.21
N LYS A 228 -38.78 9.23 -5.73
CA LYS A 228 -39.80 8.22 -6.04
C LYS A 228 -39.32 7.24 -7.11
N ASN A 229 -38.66 7.73 -8.16
CA ASN A 229 -38.09 6.88 -9.20
C ASN A 229 -36.95 6.01 -8.68
N LEU A 230 -36.06 6.55 -7.84
CA LEU A 230 -34.95 5.83 -7.23
C LEU A 230 -35.45 4.71 -6.30
N LEU A 231 -36.39 5.03 -5.41
CA LEU A 231 -36.95 4.08 -4.44
C LEU A 231 -37.82 3.01 -5.09
N SER A 232 -38.46 3.28 -6.24
CA SER A 232 -39.36 2.34 -6.92
C SER A 232 -38.69 1.01 -7.33
N LYS A 233 -37.37 0.99 -7.49
CA LYS A 233 -36.58 -0.16 -7.95
C LYS A 233 -35.97 -0.99 -6.81
N LEU A 234 -36.24 -0.61 -5.56
CA LEU A 234 -35.61 -1.14 -4.36
C LEU A 234 -36.62 -1.92 -3.50
N ASN A 235 -36.14 -2.90 -2.75
CA ASN A 235 -36.96 -3.54 -1.73
C ASN A 235 -37.05 -2.68 -0.47
N GLU A 236 -37.93 -3.02 0.47
CA GLU A 236 -38.16 -2.20 1.67
C GLU A 236 -36.92 -2.00 2.54
N SER A 237 -36.06 -3.01 2.67
CA SER A 237 -34.82 -2.88 3.44
C SER A 237 -33.84 -1.89 2.80
N GLN A 238 -33.70 -1.94 1.47
CA GLN A 238 -32.85 -1.04 0.70
C GLN A 238 -33.37 0.40 0.73
N LYS A 239 -34.69 0.58 0.57
CA LYS A 239 -35.34 1.89 0.71
C LYS A 239 -35.07 2.50 2.08
N LYS A 240 -35.26 1.72 3.15
CA LYS A 240 -35.04 2.18 4.53
C LYS A 240 -33.59 2.62 4.75
N SER A 241 -32.61 1.85 4.29
CA SER A 241 -31.19 2.21 4.38
C SER A 241 -30.86 3.48 3.59
N LEU A 242 -31.38 3.62 2.37
CA LEU A 242 -31.12 4.79 1.53
C LEU A 242 -31.74 6.07 2.13
N VAL A 243 -32.98 5.98 2.63
CA VAL A 243 -33.65 7.08 3.33
C VAL A 243 -32.87 7.52 4.58
N ALA A 244 -32.39 6.56 5.38
CA ALA A 244 -31.57 6.88 6.55
C ALA A 244 -30.27 7.61 6.17
N CYS A 245 -29.60 7.17 5.10
CA CYS A 245 -28.38 7.82 4.60
C CYS A 245 -28.68 9.24 4.08
N LEU A 246 -29.74 9.43 3.28
CA LEU A 246 -30.13 10.73 2.75
C LEU A 246 -30.46 11.74 3.86
N ASN A 247 -31.14 11.30 4.92
CA ASN A 247 -31.44 12.14 6.08
C ASN A 247 -30.17 12.65 6.75
N LYS A 248 -29.17 11.78 6.90
CA LYS A 248 -27.88 12.14 7.47
C LYS A 248 -27.06 13.02 6.53
N MET A 249 -27.15 12.84 5.21
CA MET A 249 -26.50 13.71 4.23
C MET A 249 -27.05 15.15 4.23
N LEU A 250 -28.34 15.32 4.57
CA LEU A 250 -28.96 16.65 4.69
C LEU A 250 -28.59 17.40 5.98
N CYS A 251 -27.99 16.71 6.95
CA CYS A 251 -27.57 17.31 8.21
C CYS A 251 -26.19 17.94 8.08
N ASN A 252 -26.12 19.27 8.12
CA ASN A 252 -24.85 20.00 8.12
C ASN A 252 -24.28 20.24 9.53
N HIS A 253 -24.98 19.81 10.59
CA HIS A 253 -24.61 20.10 11.98
C HIS A 253 -23.56 19.13 12.54
N LYS A 254 -23.54 17.88 12.06
CA LYS A 254 -22.58 16.87 12.52
C LYS A 254 -22.16 15.96 11.36
N SER A 255 -21.02 15.30 11.53
CA SER A 255 -20.59 14.25 10.61
C SER A 255 -21.32 12.96 10.91
N HIS A 256 -21.46 12.11 9.89
CA HIS A 256 -22.30 10.94 9.95
C HIS A 256 -21.63 9.76 9.27
N VAL A 257 -21.74 8.59 9.88
CA VAL A 257 -21.34 7.31 9.30
C VAL A 257 -22.54 6.37 9.35
N GLU A 258 -22.73 5.61 8.29
CA GLU A 258 -23.77 4.58 8.20
C GLU A 258 -23.17 3.27 7.71
N LEU A 259 -23.58 2.18 8.36
CA LEU A 259 -23.23 0.83 7.95
C LEU A 259 -24.41 0.19 7.22
N ILE A 260 -24.26 -0.02 5.91
CA ILE A 260 -25.21 -0.83 5.13
C ILE A 260 -24.69 -2.26 5.08
N TRP A 261 -25.37 -3.15 5.80
CA TRP A 261 -25.02 -4.57 5.82
C TRP A 261 -26.04 -5.40 5.05
N GLY A 262 -25.58 -6.42 4.33
CA GLY A 262 -26.44 -7.33 3.58
C GLY A 262 -25.74 -8.63 3.19
N PRO A 263 -26.41 -9.80 3.30
CA PRO A 263 -25.88 -11.09 2.85
C PRO A 263 -25.49 -11.13 1.35
N PRO A 264 -24.83 -12.19 0.88
CA PRO A 264 -24.61 -12.42 -0.55
C PRO A 264 -25.94 -12.38 -1.33
N GLY A 265 -25.95 -11.76 -2.50
CA GLY A 265 -27.14 -11.67 -3.36
C GLY A 265 -28.19 -10.61 -2.99
N THR A 266 -28.04 -9.86 -1.88
CA THR A 266 -29.03 -8.85 -1.48
C THR A 266 -28.94 -7.51 -2.22
N GLY A 267 -28.17 -7.44 -3.31
CA GLY A 267 -28.09 -6.24 -4.15
C GLY A 267 -27.42 -5.03 -3.50
N LYS A 268 -26.39 -5.23 -2.67
CA LYS A 268 -25.58 -4.15 -2.07
C LYS A 268 -25.11 -3.12 -3.11
N THR A 269 -24.51 -3.58 -4.21
CA THR A 269 -24.04 -2.73 -5.33
C THR A 269 -25.17 -1.98 -6.04
N LYS A 270 -26.40 -2.51 -6.03
CA LYS A 270 -27.57 -1.82 -6.59
C LYS A 270 -28.09 -0.71 -5.65
N THR A 271 -27.75 -0.80 -4.36
CA THR A 271 -28.24 0.10 -3.31
C THR A 271 -27.35 1.33 -3.15
N VAL A 272 -26.04 1.18 -3.40
CA VAL A 272 -25.05 2.28 -3.50
C VAL A 272 -25.21 2.98 -4.84
#